data_AF-A0A3P6FUY6-F1
#
_entry.id   AF-A0A3P6FUY6-F1
#
_cell.length_a   1.000
_cell.length_b   1.000
_cell.length_c   1.000
_cell.angle_alpha   90.00
_cell.angle_beta   90.00
_cell.angle_gamma   90.00
#
_symmetry.space_group_name_H-M   'P 1'
#
loop_
_entity.id
_entity.type
_entity.pdbx_description
1 polymer ?
#
loop_
_entity_poly.entity_id
_entity_poly.type
_entity_poly.pdbx_seq_one_letter_code
_entity_poly.pdbx_strand_id
1 'polypeptide(L)'
;MALVNLPWELVEEIISRIPPECLVRFRVVCKQWNNLFHEKRFIKTQLDHACPQFVLFDQNKIFLIDVNLDDLAIQMHQISVDIPCVLSMTPFITTYCDGLLICDLFFNGTAVWNPLLRRGRQIMTKNIRFKLCGIGYDSNRSEISYKLFGYHYYYEHDYKLEIYECASNTWKYINAPYEEWPIKEPLDNHISLGGNSYWTAYNIETSEYLIRKFDFSKEILKNFCILPCKKNHEGDTHYLSVFRGNRFSMLEQCYGTKEIEIWVTTKKIQNGDEENVVWVRFMNVSIPEIPRLFHQSFGRCPSYFVDYMYGKSFVLCCTDENRQGSIYILRGGFSRKIKIDSMGVDFNHFIYVPSFTPIP
;
A
#
# COMPACT_ATOMS: atom_id res chain seq x y z
N MET A 1 22.74 33.60 -29.28
CA MET A 1 22.98 32.32 -28.58
C MET A 1 21.92 31.36 -29.07
N ALA A 2 22.31 30.24 -29.69
CA ALA A 2 21.34 29.21 -30.04
C ALA A 2 20.83 28.57 -28.74
N LEU A 3 19.52 28.60 -28.49
CA LEU A 3 18.94 27.76 -27.45
C LEU A 3 19.19 26.30 -27.85
N VAL A 4 20.02 25.61 -27.07
CA VAL A 4 20.14 24.16 -27.21
C VAL A 4 18.82 23.58 -26.69
N ASN A 5 17.92 23.22 -27.61
CA ASN A 5 16.71 22.52 -27.25
C ASN A 5 17.08 21.09 -26.85
N LEU A 6 16.77 20.72 -25.61
CA LEU A 6 16.96 19.37 -25.12
C LEU A 6 16.00 18.43 -25.89
N PRO A 7 16.46 17.26 -26.36
CA PRO A 7 15.59 16.20 -26.89
C PRO A 7 14.42 15.90 -25.95
N TRP A 8 13.24 15.65 -26.52
CA TRP A 8 12.02 15.47 -25.74
C TRP A 8 12.11 14.27 -24.79
N GLU A 9 12.78 13.21 -25.21
CA GLU A 9 13.00 12.00 -24.40
C GLU A 9 13.79 12.31 -23.12
N LEU A 10 14.78 13.20 -23.20
CA LEU A 10 15.54 13.64 -22.03
C LEU A 10 14.71 14.57 -21.14
N VAL A 11 13.84 15.39 -21.72
CA VAL A 11 12.89 16.22 -20.96
C VAL A 11 11.94 15.32 -20.16
N GLU A 12 11.35 14.30 -20.79
CA GLU A 12 10.50 13.31 -20.10
C GLU A 12 11.26 12.62 -18.97
N GLU A 13 12.50 12.18 -19.21
CA GLU A 13 13.33 11.53 -18.20
C GLU A 13 13.60 12.46 -17.00
N ILE A 14 13.97 13.72 -17.25
CA ILE A 14 14.17 14.71 -16.18
C ILE A 14 12.89 14.92 -15.39
N ILE A 15 11.77 15.16 -16.08
CA ILE A 15 10.48 15.44 -15.46
C ILE A 15 9.99 14.25 -14.62
N SER A 16 10.19 13.00 -15.08
CA SER A 16 9.78 11.79 -14.35
C SER A 16 10.52 11.56 -13.03
N ARG A 17 11.67 12.22 -12.81
CA ARG A 17 12.45 12.17 -11.56
C ARG A 17 12.09 13.27 -10.58
N ILE A 18 11.26 14.24 -10.99
CA ILE A 18 10.83 15.34 -10.12
C ILE A 18 9.72 14.83 -9.18
N PRO A 19 9.73 15.23 -7.90
CA PRO A 19 8.67 14.88 -6.96
C PRO A 19 7.27 15.18 -7.53
N PRO A 20 6.32 14.23 -7.45
CA PRO A 20 4.98 14.38 -8.03
C PRO A 20 4.23 15.65 -7.59
N GLU A 21 4.43 16.11 -6.36
CA GLU A 21 3.84 17.31 -5.76
C GLU A 21 4.27 18.58 -6.52
N CYS A 22 5.52 18.62 -6.99
CA CYS A 22 6.01 19.71 -7.81
C CYS A 22 5.37 19.68 -9.19
N LEU A 23 5.21 18.49 -9.78
CA LEU A 23 4.61 18.33 -11.10
C LEU A 23 3.14 18.73 -11.15
N VAL A 24 2.40 18.67 -10.04
CA VAL A 24 0.99 19.13 -9.99
C VAL A 24 0.91 20.61 -10.37
N ARG A 25 1.88 21.41 -9.90
CA ARG A 25 1.99 22.84 -10.26
C ARG A 25 2.45 23.04 -11.70
N PHE A 26 3.16 22.06 -12.29
CA PHE A 26 3.67 22.17 -13.65
C PHE A 26 2.60 21.95 -14.73
N ARG A 27 1.43 21.44 -14.35
CA ARG A 27 0.26 21.31 -15.25
C ARG A 27 -0.15 22.61 -15.91
N VAL A 28 0.09 23.75 -15.26
CA VAL A 28 -0.29 25.07 -15.80
C VAL A 28 0.83 25.74 -16.62
N VAL A 29 2.01 25.12 -16.74
CA VAL A 29 3.16 25.69 -17.45
C VAL A 29 2.94 25.62 -18.97
N CYS A 30 2.61 24.43 -19.50
CA CYS A 30 2.30 24.27 -20.91
C CYS A 30 1.41 23.04 -21.17
N LYS A 31 0.72 23.04 -22.33
CA LYS A 31 -0.15 21.92 -22.75
C LYS A 31 0.59 20.60 -22.92
N GLN A 32 1.83 20.66 -23.41
CA GLN A 32 2.64 19.47 -23.66
C GLN A 32 2.96 18.71 -22.36
N TRP A 33 3.36 19.43 -21.31
CA TRP A 33 3.60 18.84 -19.99
C TRP A 33 2.31 18.33 -19.35
N ASN A 34 1.23 19.10 -19.46
CA ASN A 34 -0.06 18.63 -18.95
C ASN A 34 -0.52 17.33 -19.63
N ASN A 35 -0.34 17.20 -20.94
CA ASN A 35 -0.66 15.97 -21.68
C ASN A 35 0.25 14.80 -21.25
N LEU A 36 1.56 15.04 -21.11
CA LEU A 36 2.53 14.04 -20.65
C LEU A 36 2.09 13.43 -19.30
N PHE A 37 1.60 14.25 -18.38
CA PHE A 37 1.15 13.80 -17.07
C PHE A 37 -0.10 12.92 -17.08
N HIS A 38 -0.79 12.81 -18.21
CA HIS A 38 -1.90 11.88 -18.42
C HIS A 38 -1.47 10.59 -19.15
N GLU A 39 -0.22 10.51 -19.62
CA GLU A 39 0.28 9.34 -20.32
C GLU A 39 0.60 8.20 -19.35
N LYS A 40 0.03 7.03 -19.60
CA LYS A 40 0.24 5.83 -18.77
C LYS A 40 1.72 5.47 -18.60
N ARG A 41 2.51 5.62 -19.67
CA ARG A 41 3.96 5.35 -19.64
C ARG A 41 4.68 6.29 -18.67
N PHE A 42 4.33 7.58 -18.71
CA PHE A 42 4.89 8.57 -17.81
C PHE A 42 4.50 8.27 -16.36
N ILE A 43 3.21 8.02 -16.09
CA ILE A 43 2.70 7.69 -14.75
C ILE A 43 3.44 6.48 -14.17
N LYS A 44 3.61 5.41 -14.96
CA LYS A 44 4.34 4.20 -14.53
C LYS A 44 5.81 4.50 -14.21
N THR A 45 6.47 5.28 -15.06
CA THR A 45 7.87 5.67 -14.88
C THR A 45 8.03 6.51 -13.60
N GLN A 46 7.10 7.44 -13.37
CA GLN A 46 7.08 8.25 -12.17
C GLN A 46 6.84 7.40 -10.91
N LEU A 47 5.90 6.45 -10.94
CA LEU A 47 5.66 5.51 -9.84
C LEU A 47 6.91 4.70 -9.47
N ASP A 48 7.73 4.31 -10.45
CA ASP A 48 8.99 3.59 -10.23
C ASP A 48 10.06 4.47 -9.54
N HIS A 49 9.94 5.80 -9.63
CA HIS A 49 10.86 6.78 -9.04
C HIS A 49 10.32 7.47 -7.79
N ALA A 50 9.01 7.43 -7.55
CA ALA A 50 8.37 8.12 -6.44
C ALA A 50 8.76 7.50 -5.09
N CYS A 51 9.07 8.36 -4.13
CA CYS A 51 9.32 7.95 -2.76
C CYS A 51 7.99 7.71 -2.03
N PRO A 52 7.88 6.62 -1.25
CA PRO A 52 6.72 6.43 -0.40
C PRO A 52 6.60 7.53 0.67
N GLN A 53 5.37 7.92 0.93
CA GLN A 53 4.93 8.83 1.99
C GLN A 53 3.98 8.09 2.93
N PHE A 54 3.69 8.71 4.08
CA PHE A 54 2.57 8.28 4.91
C PHE A 54 1.38 9.23 4.77
N VAL A 55 0.18 8.66 4.75
CA VAL A 55 -1.06 9.41 4.94
C VAL A 55 -1.57 9.12 6.33
N LEU A 56 -1.81 10.17 7.12
CA LEU A 56 -2.41 10.07 8.44
C LEU A 56 -3.83 10.63 8.43
N PHE A 57 -4.71 9.95 9.16
CA PHE A 57 -6.08 10.36 9.43
C PHE A 57 -6.22 10.63 10.92
N ASP A 58 -6.58 11.86 11.25
CA ASP A 58 -6.84 12.31 12.62
C ASP A 58 -8.20 13.00 12.66
N GLN A 59 -9.22 12.26 13.10
CA GLN A 59 -10.62 12.69 13.21
C GLN A 59 -11.15 13.38 11.93
N ASN A 60 -10.89 14.69 11.78
CA ASN A 60 -11.35 15.54 10.69
C ASN A 60 -10.21 16.14 9.83
N LYS A 61 -8.96 15.70 10.04
CA LYS A 61 -7.79 16.19 9.33
C LYS A 61 -7.03 15.04 8.69
N ILE A 62 -6.43 15.35 7.55
CA ILE A 62 -5.61 14.41 6.80
C ILE A 62 -4.25 15.07 6.58
N PHE A 63 -3.20 14.32 6.85
CA PHE A 63 -1.83 14.79 6.73
C PHE A 63 -1.04 13.86 5.81
N LEU A 64 -0.31 14.45 4.88
CA LEU A 64 0.77 13.78 4.16
C LEU A 64 2.05 13.98 4.94
N ILE A 65 2.80 12.90 5.12
CA ILE A 65 4.12 12.93 5.74
C ILE A 65 5.16 12.52 4.71
N ASP A 66 5.98 13.49 4.37
CA ASP A 66 7.21 13.33 3.61
C ASP A 66 8.35 12.96 4.55
N VAL A 67 9.12 11.95 4.17
CA VAL A 67 10.27 11.48 4.94
C VAL A 67 11.55 11.85 4.21
N ASN A 68 12.32 12.78 4.79
CA ASN A 68 13.65 13.09 4.31
C ASN A 68 14.64 12.15 5.00
N LEU A 69 15.16 11.19 4.24
CA LEU A 69 16.10 10.20 4.73
C LEU A 69 17.51 10.77 4.98
N ASP A 70 17.90 11.88 4.36
CA ASP A 70 19.24 12.47 4.54
C ASP A 70 19.34 13.19 5.89
N ASP A 71 18.31 13.97 6.23
CA ASP A 71 18.23 14.71 7.50
C ASP A 71 17.58 13.89 8.64
N LEU A 72 17.16 12.66 8.34
CA LEU A 72 16.33 11.83 9.22
C LEU A 72 15.17 12.65 9.79
N ALA A 73 14.46 13.37 8.93
CA ALA A 73 13.44 14.33 9.31
C ALA A 73 12.12 14.02 8.59
N ILE A 74 11.03 14.53 9.13
CA ILE A 74 9.71 14.45 8.49
C ILE A 74 9.19 15.86 8.23
N GLN A 75 8.48 16.02 7.13
CA GLN A 75 7.67 17.19 6.84
C GLN A 75 6.21 16.77 6.78
N MET A 76 5.36 17.50 7.47
CA MET A 76 3.94 17.19 7.55
C MET A 76 3.13 18.28 6.86
N HIS A 77 2.28 17.88 5.92
CA HIS A 77 1.43 18.76 5.14
C HIS A 77 -0.03 18.39 5.34
N GLN A 78 -0.83 19.30 5.89
CA GLN A 78 -2.28 19.10 5.96
C GLN A 78 -2.87 19.25 4.56
N ILE A 79 -3.74 18.32 4.18
CA ILE A 79 -4.47 18.36 2.90
C ILE A 79 -5.97 18.37 3.15
N SER A 80 -6.70 18.97 2.21
CA SER A 80 -8.16 18.91 2.14
C SER A 80 -8.59 17.76 1.23
N VAL A 81 -9.75 17.17 1.53
CA VAL A 81 -10.35 16.11 0.72
C VAL A 81 -11.77 16.51 0.36
N ASP A 82 -12.08 16.40 -0.93
CA ASP A 82 -13.40 16.74 -1.49
C ASP A 82 -14.45 15.64 -1.25
N ILE A 83 -14.15 14.62 -0.44
CA ILE A 83 -15.06 13.53 -0.08
C ILE A 83 -15.53 13.74 1.38
N PRO A 84 -16.75 14.24 1.61
CA PRO A 84 -17.27 14.52 2.95
C PRO A 84 -17.22 13.30 3.88
N CYS A 85 -17.43 12.10 3.33
CA CYS A 85 -17.52 10.87 4.12
C CYS A 85 -16.16 10.43 4.71
N VAL A 86 -15.04 10.73 4.04
CA VAL A 86 -13.68 10.40 4.53
C VAL A 86 -13.34 11.17 5.81
N LEU A 87 -14.00 12.31 6.04
CA LEU A 87 -13.82 13.17 7.21
C LEU A 87 -14.84 12.90 8.32
N SER A 88 -15.93 12.19 8.03
CA SER A 88 -17.02 11.95 9.00
C SER A 88 -16.75 10.79 9.97
N MET A 89 -15.87 9.87 9.60
CA MET A 89 -15.42 8.74 10.41
C MET A 89 -13.98 8.41 10.02
N THR A 90 -13.13 8.02 10.97
CA THR A 90 -11.77 7.55 10.68
C THR A 90 -11.85 6.33 9.76
N PRO A 91 -11.50 6.47 8.46
CA PRO A 91 -11.69 5.39 7.50
C PRO A 91 -10.72 4.26 7.80
N PHE A 92 -11.15 3.03 7.55
CA PHE A 92 -10.24 1.90 7.48
C PHE A 92 -9.73 1.87 6.03
N ILE A 93 -8.52 2.38 5.79
CA ILE A 93 -7.92 2.11 4.48
C ILE A 93 -7.54 0.65 4.46
N THR A 94 -7.90 -0.02 3.39
CA THR A 94 -7.66 -1.46 3.25
C THR A 94 -6.41 -1.72 2.42
N THR A 95 -6.15 -0.87 1.41
CA THR A 95 -5.05 -1.08 0.46
C THR A 95 -4.74 0.16 -0.39
N TYR A 96 -3.66 0.06 -1.16
CA TYR A 96 -3.15 1.05 -2.11
C TYR A 96 -2.84 0.37 -3.46
N CYS A 97 -3.11 1.05 -4.59
CA CYS A 97 -2.73 0.63 -5.94
C CYS A 97 -2.45 1.81 -6.87
N ASP A 98 -1.26 1.87 -7.48
CA ASP A 98 -0.86 2.85 -8.50
C ASP A 98 -1.11 4.35 -8.20
N GLY A 99 -1.19 4.78 -6.94
CA GLY A 99 -1.54 6.16 -6.57
C GLY A 99 -2.94 6.31 -6.02
N LEU A 100 -3.70 5.24 -5.97
CA LEU A 100 -5.08 5.19 -5.50
C LEU A 100 -5.12 4.51 -4.13
N LEU A 101 -5.62 5.24 -3.14
CA LEU A 101 -5.99 4.71 -1.84
C LEU A 101 -7.43 4.28 -1.86
N ILE A 102 -7.73 3.21 -1.12
CA ILE A 102 -9.11 2.80 -0.92
C ILE A 102 -9.48 2.89 0.54
N CYS A 103 -10.52 3.67 0.78
CA CYS A 103 -11.11 3.88 2.07
C CYS A 103 -12.35 3.00 2.19
N ASP A 104 -12.36 2.07 3.13
CA ASP A 104 -13.59 1.48 3.64
C ASP A 104 -14.25 2.48 4.59
N LEU A 105 -15.47 2.87 4.25
CA LEU A 105 -16.29 3.83 4.99
C LEU A 105 -17.39 3.12 5.78
N PHE A 106 -17.21 1.83 6.07
CA PHE A 106 -18.18 0.98 6.76
C PHE A 106 -19.55 1.01 6.08
N PHE A 107 -20.58 1.46 6.81
CA PHE A 107 -21.96 1.53 6.34
C PHE A 107 -22.17 2.53 5.20
N ASN A 108 -21.20 3.44 4.96
CA ASN A 108 -21.27 4.44 3.90
C ASN A 108 -20.63 3.96 2.57
N GLY A 109 -20.23 2.68 2.50
CA GLY A 109 -19.64 2.06 1.32
C GLY A 109 -18.13 2.24 1.24
N THR A 110 -17.62 2.42 0.03
CA THR A 110 -16.18 2.48 -0.25
C THR A 110 -15.86 3.76 -1.00
N ALA A 111 -14.65 4.30 -0.87
CA ALA A 111 -14.17 5.39 -1.71
C ALA A 111 -12.79 5.08 -2.29
N VAL A 112 -12.61 5.40 -3.57
CA VAL A 112 -11.30 5.44 -4.23
C VAL A 112 -10.82 6.88 -4.21
N TRP A 113 -9.60 7.11 -3.74
CA TRP A 113 -9.08 8.45 -3.49
C TRP A 113 -7.62 8.57 -3.96
N ASN A 114 -7.30 9.69 -4.61
CA ASN A 114 -5.94 10.07 -4.97
C ASN A 114 -5.56 11.31 -4.15
N PRO A 115 -4.74 11.16 -3.09
CA PRO A 115 -4.27 12.26 -2.27
C PRO A 115 -3.55 13.37 -3.03
N LEU A 116 -2.65 13.02 -3.95
CA LEU A 116 -1.88 13.98 -4.74
C LEU A 116 -2.79 14.87 -5.59
N LEU A 117 -3.81 14.27 -6.22
CA LEU A 117 -4.75 14.99 -7.07
C LEU A 117 -5.92 15.60 -6.29
N ARG A 118 -6.05 15.27 -5.00
CA ARG A 118 -7.15 15.65 -4.10
C ARG A 118 -8.53 15.27 -4.62
N ARG A 119 -8.59 14.30 -5.52
CA ARG A 119 -9.84 13.80 -6.12
C ARG A 119 -10.17 12.45 -5.53
N GLY A 120 -11.44 12.18 -5.37
CA GLY A 120 -11.89 10.83 -5.09
C GLY A 120 -13.32 10.61 -5.51
N ARG A 121 -13.72 9.35 -5.44
CA ARG A 121 -15.00 8.86 -5.92
C ARG A 121 -15.54 7.86 -4.92
N GLN A 122 -16.75 8.14 -4.43
CA GLN A 122 -17.48 7.20 -3.60
C GLN A 122 -18.14 6.14 -4.47
N ILE A 123 -18.04 4.90 -4.02
CA ILE A 123 -18.65 3.71 -4.59
C ILE A 123 -19.65 3.22 -3.54
N MET A 124 -20.92 3.46 -3.83
CA MET A 124 -22.01 3.00 -2.97
C MET A 124 -22.09 1.47 -3.05
N THR A 125 -21.86 0.81 -1.92
CA THR A 125 -22.12 -0.63 -1.80
C THR A 125 -23.61 -0.82 -1.54
N LYS A 126 -24.25 -1.77 -2.24
CA LYS A 126 -25.67 -2.09 -1.99
C LYS A 126 -25.87 -2.88 -0.70
N ASN A 127 -24.81 -3.49 -0.19
CA ASN A 127 -24.84 -4.35 0.99
C ASN A 127 -23.85 -3.84 2.04
N ILE A 128 -24.39 -3.52 3.22
CA ILE A 128 -23.64 -3.11 4.42
C ILE A 128 -22.68 -4.20 4.94
N ARG A 129 -22.77 -5.43 4.44
CA ARG A 129 -21.90 -6.57 4.82
C ARG A 129 -20.77 -6.86 3.83
N PHE A 130 -20.60 -6.03 2.81
CA PHE A 130 -19.45 -6.14 1.91
C PHE A 130 -18.21 -5.60 2.61
N LYS A 131 -17.22 -6.47 2.81
CA LYS A 131 -15.89 -6.09 3.29
C LYS A 131 -14.92 -6.10 2.11
N LEU A 132 -14.27 -4.96 1.89
CA LEU A 132 -13.30 -4.81 0.83
C LEU A 132 -11.94 -5.42 1.23
N CYS A 133 -11.31 -6.11 0.29
CA CYS A 133 -9.99 -6.71 0.49
C CYS A 133 -8.91 -6.12 -0.41
N GLY A 134 -9.25 -5.71 -1.64
CA GLY A 134 -8.23 -5.36 -2.61
C GLY A 134 -8.70 -4.56 -3.82
N ILE A 135 -7.73 -4.06 -4.55
CA ILE A 135 -7.88 -3.43 -5.87
C ILE A 135 -6.78 -3.89 -6.81
N GLY A 136 -7.15 -3.95 -8.06
CA GLY A 136 -6.23 -4.23 -9.14
C GLY A 136 -6.91 -4.02 -10.48
N TYR A 137 -6.36 -4.63 -11.50
CA TYR A 137 -6.84 -4.54 -12.86
C TYR A 137 -6.24 -5.69 -13.68
N ASP A 138 -6.85 -5.97 -14.82
CA ASP A 138 -6.30 -6.94 -15.77
C ASP A 138 -5.09 -6.33 -16.48
N SER A 139 -3.88 -6.70 -16.04
CA SER A 139 -2.63 -6.16 -16.59
C SER A 139 -2.32 -6.65 -18.01
N ASN A 140 -3.10 -7.58 -18.56
CA ASN A 140 -2.97 -8.01 -19.96
C ASN A 140 -3.72 -7.10 -20.95
N ARG A 141 -4.56 -6.18 -20.45
CA ARG A 141 -5.31 -5.24 -21.30
C ARG A 141 -4.49 -3.97 -21.57
N SER A 142 -4.67 -3.41 -22.77
CA SER A 142 -4.11 -2.10 -23.12
C SER A 142 -4.76 -0.95 -22.34
N GLU A 143 -6.04 -1.11 -21.99
CA GLU A 143 -6.82 -0.20 -21.17
C GLU A 143 -6.95 -0.71 -19.74
N ILE A 144 -6.52 0.12 -18.79
CA ILE A 144 -6.61 -0.19 -17.36
C ILE A 144 -8.05 0.10 -16.94
N SER A 145 -8.76 -0.97 -16.59
CA SER A 145 -10.03 -0.90 -15.88
C SER A 145 -9.81 -1.41 -14.47
N TYR A 146 -9.90 -0.50 -13.49
CA TYR A 146 -9.73 -0.87 -12.10
C TYR A 146 -10.94 -1.68 -11.61
N LYS A 147 -10.63 -2.67 -10.79
CA LYS A 147 -11.57 -3.59 -10.18
C LYS A 147 -11.34 -3.61 -8.67
N LEU A 148 -12.41 -3.62 -7.91
CA LEU A 148 -12.37 -3.83 -6.46
C LEU A 148 -12.79 -5.26 -6.15
N PHE A 149 -12.13 -5.91 -5.20
CA PHE A 149 -12.46 -7.26 -4.74
C PHE A 149 -12.71 -7.24 -3.23
N GLY A 150 -13.75 -7.95 -2.82
CA GLY A 150 -14.07 -8.18 -1.42
C GLY A 150 -15.01 -9.37 -1.25
N TYR A 151 -15.49 -9.56 -0.03
CA TYR A 151 -16.40 -10.64 0.32
C TYR A 151 -17.61 -10.14 1.11
N HIS A 152 -18.73 -10.85 0.98
CA HIS A 152 -19.88 -10.69 1.87
C HIS A 152 -19.79 -11.66 3.03
N TYR A 153 -19.94 -11.14 4.25
CA TYR A 153 -20.12 -11.99 5.43
C TYR A 153 -21.63 -12.30 5.59
N TYR A 154 -22.04 -13.51 5.21
CA TYR A 154 -23.37 -14.03 5.59
C TYR A 154 -23.31 -14.73 6.95
N TYR A 155 -24.47 -15.03 7.54
CA TYR A 155 -24.51 -15.92 8.72
C TYR A 155 -24.01 -17.32 8.27
N GLU A 156 -23.17 -17.95 9.09
CA GLU A 156 -22.60 -19.30 8.89
C GLU A 156 -21.82 -19.50 7.57
N HIS A 157 -20.52 -19.17 7.59
CA HIS A 157 -19.45 -19.69 6.70
C HIS A 157 -19.62 -19.63 5.17
N ASP A 158 -20.66 -18.98 4.64
CA ASP A 158 -20.82 -18.74 3.21
C ASP A 158 -20.21 -17.38 2.81
N TYR A 159 -18.92 -17.38 2.48
CA TYR A 159 -18.26 -16.20 1.90
C TYR A 159 -18.52 -16.15 0.41
N LYS A 160 -19.22 -15.11 -0.04
CA LYS A 160 -19.36 -14.82 -1.48
C LYS A 160 -18.39 -13.73 -1.87
N LEU A 161 -17.47 -14.07 -2.76
CA LEU A 161 -16.58 -13.10 -3.36
C LEU A 161 -17.33 -12.26 -4.38
N GLU A 162 -17.07 -10.96 -4.38
CA GLU A 162 -17.66 -10.01 -5.32
C GLU A 162 -16.58 -9.09 -5.88
N ILE A 163 -16.72 -8.78 -7.18
CA ILE A 163 -15.90 -7.80 -7.88
C ILE A 163 -16.78 -6.64 -8.29
N TYR A 164 -16.29 -5.42 -8.07
CA TYR A 164 -16.81 -4.21 -8.70
C TYR A 164 -15.89 -3.78 -9.83
N GLU A 165 -16.43 -3.62 -11.04
CA GLU A 165 -15.71 -3.06 -12.19
C GLU A 165 -15.98 -1.54 -12.26
N CYS A 166 -14.94 -0.72 -12.09
CA CYS A 166 -15.08 0.74 -12.04
C CYS A 166 -15.52 1.36 -13.38
N ALA A 167 -15.13 0.77 -14.51
CA ALA A 167 -15.44 1.29 -15.84
C ALA A 167 -16.94 1.17 -16.18
N SER A 168 -17.58 0.05 -15.81
CA SER A 168 -18.99 -0.23 -16.10
C SER A 168 -19.93 0.07 -14.94
N ASN A 169 -19.41 0.33 -13.73
CA ASN A 169 -20.19 0.51 -12.50
C ASN A 169 -21.02 -0.71 -12.11
N THR A 170 -20.51 -1.90 -12.41
CA THR A 170 -21.24 -3.15 -12.18
C THR A 170 -20.54 -4.01 -11.14
N TRP A 171 -21.36 -4.64 -10.32
CA TRP A 171 -20.94 -5.69 -9.41
C TRP A 171 -21.15 -7.06 -10.06
N LYS A 172 -20.22 -7.99 -9.81
CA LYS A 172 -20.23 -9.36 -10.31
C LYS A 172 -19.79 -10.32 -9.21
N TYR A 173 -20.59 -11.35 -8.93
CA TYR A 173 -20.19 -12.43 -8.04
C TYR A 173 -19.15 -13.33 -8.70
N ILE A 174 -18.17 -13.77 -7.91
CA ILE A 174 -17.25 -14.83 -8.32
C ILE A 174 -17.69 -16.12 -7.65
N ASN A 175 -18.00 -17.13 -8.47
CA ASN A 175 -18.16 -18.50 -8.00
C ASN A 175 -16.76 -19.15 -7.92
N ALA A 176 -15.93 -18.66 -7.00
CA ALA A 176 -14.67 -19.31 -6.68
C ALA A 176 -14.89 -20.25 -5.50
N PRO A 177 -14.34 -21.48 -5.51
CA PRO A 177 -14.26 -22.27 -4.30
C PRO A 177 -13.36 -21.50 -3.33
N TYR A 178 -13.97 -20.89 -2.32
CA TYR A 178 -13.22 -20.32 -1.21
C TYR A 178 -12.76 -21.50 -0.35
N GLU A 179 -11.55 -21.99 -0.61
CA GLU A 179 -10.94 -23.05 0.20
C GLU A 179 -10.57 -22.44 1.56
N GLU A 180 -11.52 -22.52 2.48
CA GLU A 180 -11.50 -21.89 3.79
C GLU A 180 -10.63 -22.65 4.81
N TRP A 181 -10.22 -23.87 4.49
CA TRP A 181 -9.40 -24.70 5.36
C TRP A 181 -8.23 -25.32 4.60
N PRO A 182 -6.99 -25.25 5.13
CA PRO A 182 -6.59 -24.90 6.50
C PRO A 182 -5.89 -23.53 6.67
N ILE A 183 -6.39 -22.46 6.04
CA ILE A 183 -5.65 -21.18 5.97
C ILE A 183 -6.23 -20.14 6.94
N LYS A 184 -5.41 -19.62 7.87
CA LYS A 184 -5.73 -18.43 8.66
C LYS A 184 -5.24 -17.18 7.93
N GLU A 185 -6.13 -16.21 7.78
CA GLU A 185 -5.80 -14.94 7.14
C GLU A 185 -5.89 -13.80 8.16
N PRO A 186 -4.80 -13.06 8.41
CA PRO A 186 -4.93 -11.76 9.04
C PRO A 186 -5.84 -10.89 8.16
N LEU A 187 -6.83 -10.25 8.79
CA LEU A 187 -7.81 -9.41 8.12
C LEU A 187 -7.21 -8.13 7.51
N ASP A 188 -5.95 -7.84 7.86
CA ASP A 188 -5.30 -6.55 7.68
C ASP A 188 -3.86 -6.82 7.19
N ASN A 189 -3.42 -6.16 6.11
CA ASN A 189 -2.15 -6.30 5.34
C ASN A 189 -2.32 -6.77 3.87
N HIS A 190 -3.24 -6.14 3.14
CA HIS A 190 -3.41 -6.34 1.69
C HIS A 190 -2.62 -5.28 0.89
N ILE A 191 -1.79 -5.72 -0.05
CA ILE A 191 -1.07 -4.83 -0.97
C ILE A 191 -1.50 -5.09 -2.41
N SER A 192 -1.42 -4.07 -3.27
CA SER A 192 -1.54 -4.24 -4.72
C SER A 192 -0.16 -4.16 -5.38
N LEU A 193 0.12 -5.09 -6.29
CA LEU A 193 1.35 -5.13 -7.07
C LEU A 193 1.07 -5.65 -8.48
N GLY A 194 1.47 -4.91 -9.51
CA GLY A 194 1.32 -5.36 -10.91
C GLY A 194 -0.13 -5.65 -11.34
N GLY A 195 -1.09 -4.94 -10.75
CA GLY A 195 -2.52 -5.11 -11.00
C GLY A 195 -3.19 -6.23 -10.22
N ASN A 196 -2.49 -6.90 -9.29
CA ASN A 196 -3.04 -7.96 -8.46
C ASN A 196 -2.95 -7.64 -6.97
N SER A 197 -3.84 -8.22 -6.17
CA SER A 197 -3.82 -8.05 -4.71
C SER A 197 -3.13 -9.25 -4.04
N TYR A 198 -2.31 -8.97 -3.04
CA TYR A 198 -1.52 -9.93 -2.28
C TYR A 198 -1.61 -9.68 -0.79
N TRP A 199 -1.62 -10.74 0.02
CA TRP A 199 -1.65 -10.65 1.47
C TRP A 199 -0.97 -11.87 2.11
N THR A 200 -0.57 -11.73 3.36
CA THR A 200 0.01 -12.82 4.14
C THR A 200 -1.09 -13.74 4.65
N ALA A 201 -0.78 -15.02 4.76
CA ALA A 201 -1.66 -16.04 5.33
C ALA A 201 -0.82 -17.12 6.04
N TYR A 202 -1.47 -17.93 6.86
CA TYR A 202 -0.83 -19.01 7.60
C TYR A 202 -1.54 -20.34 7.35
N ASN A 203 -0.80 -21.33 6.84
CA ASN A 203 -1.30 -22.68 6.67
C ASN A 203 -1.14 -23.46 7.98
N ILE A 204 -2.27 -23.89 8.57
CA ILE A 204 -2.27 -24.60 9.85
C ILE A 204 -1.65 -25.99 9.72
N GLU A 205 -1.84 -26.67 8.59
CA GLU A 205 -1.35 -28.05 8.37
C GLU A 205 0.16 -28.08 8.17
N THR A 206 0.69 -27.23 7.28
CA THR A 206 2.13 -27.19 7.02
C THR A 206 2.89 -26.34 8.04
N SER A 207 2.17 -25.54 8.84
CA SER A 207 2.73 -24.55 9.77
C SER A 207 3.63 -23.51 9.07
N GLU A 208 3.30 -23.18 7.83
CA GLU A 208 4.04 -22.23 7.00
C GLU A 208 3.26 -20.93 6.81
N TYR A 209 3.98 -19.81 6.80
CA TYR A 209 3.44 -18.56 6.29
C TYR A 209 3.58 -18.51 4.78
N LEU A 210 2.56 -17.99 4.11
CA LEU A 210 2.51 -17.87 2.67
C LEU A 210 1.90 -16.54 2.25
N ILE A 211 2.12 -16.17 0.98
CA ILE A 211 1.43 -15.07 0.33
C ILE A 211 0.30 -15.67 -0.50
N ARG A 212 -0.92 -15.14 -0.32
CA ARG A 212 -2.04 -15.38 -1.23
C ARG A 212 -2.12 -14.27 -2.25
N LYS A 213 -2.74 -14.59 -3.39
CA LYS A 213 -2.97 -13.68 -4.50
C LYS A 213 -4.43 -13.77 -4.94
N PHE A 214 -5.03 -12.61 -5.17
CA PHE A 214 -6.18 -12.49 -6.03
C PHE A 214 -5.73 -12.00 -7.41
N ASP A 215 -5.97 -12.82 -8.44
CA ASP A 215 -5.60 -12.54 -9.82
C ASP A 215 -6.78 -11.86 -10.54
N PHE A 216 -6.70 -10.55 -10.81
CA PHE A 216 -7.81 -9.80 -11.43
C PHE A 216 -8.01 -10.09 -12.92
N SER A 217 -6.98 -10.62 -13.59
CA SER A 217 -7.08 -11.05 -14.99
C SER A 217 -7.88 -12.34 -15.10
N LYS A 218 -7.64 -13.29 -14.19
CA LYS A 218 -8.32 -14.60 -14.17
C LYS A 218 -9.53 -14.65 -13.24
N GLU A 219 -9.69 -13.66 -12.37
CA GLU A 219 -10.69 -13.58 -11.31
C GLU A 219 -10.66 -14.79 -10.37
N ILE A 220 -9.45 -15.23 -10.00
CA ILE A 220 -9.23 -16.40 -9.13
C ILE A 220 -8.37 -16.06 -7.91
N LEU A 221 -8.69 -16.74 -6.82
CA LEU A 221 -7.89 -16.76 -5.59
C LEU A 221 -6.90 -17.93 -5.66
N LYS A 222 -5.64 -17.71 -5.27
CA LYS A 222 -4.64 -18.78 -5.20
C LYS A 222 -3.52 -18.49 -4.20
N ASN A 223 -2.81 -19.54 -3.80
CA ASN A 223 -1.54 -19.41 -3.11
C ASN A 223 -0.48 -18.91 -4.11
N PHE A 224 0.38 -17.99 -3.69
CA PHE A 224 1.41 -17.40 -4.54
C PHE A 224 2.79 -17.97 -4.24
N CYS A 225 3.29 -17.80 -3.00
CA CYS A 225 4.57 -18.38 -2.60
C CYS A 225 4.64 -18.54 -1.08
N ILE A 226 5.55 -19.38 -0.60
CA ILE A 226 5.86 -19.52 0.84
C ILE A 226 6.77 -18.35 1.26
N LEU A 227 6.59 -17.85 2.48
CA LEU A 227 7.46 -16.84 3.08
C LEU A 227 8.78 -17.47 3.56
N PRO A 228 9.89 -16.71 3.63
CA PRO A 228 11.18 -17.26 4.05
C PRO A 228 11.24 -17.63 5.53
N CYS A 229 10.24 -17.24 6.32
CA CYS A 229 10.14 -17.46 7.75
C CYS A 229 9.28 -18.68 8.11
N LYS A 230 9.57 -19.29 9.25
CA LYS A 230 8.74 -20.34 9.87
C LYS A 230 8.18 -19.83 11.18
N LYS A 231 7.00 -20.33 11.57
CA LYS A 231 6.38 -19.96 12.86
C LYS A 231 7.28 -20.40 14.01
N ASN A 232 7.88 -19.43 14.70
CA ASN A 232 8.63 -19.66 15.94
C ASN A 232 7.70 -19.46 17.14
N HIS A 233 6.85 -18.43 17.12
CA HIS A 233 5.89 -18.11 18.17
C HIS A 233 4.56 -17.62 17.59
N GLU A 234 3.44 -17.82 18.30
CA GLU A 234 2.11 -17.36 17.84
C GLU A 234 1.98 -15.84 17.74
N GLY A 235 2.84 -15.14 18.46
CA GLY A 235 2.92 -13.69 18.50
C GLY A 235 3.81 -13.07 17.42
N ASP A 236 4.47 -13.87 16.59
CA ASP A 236 5.35 -13.34 15.54
C ASP A 236 4.50 -12.63 14.47
N THR A 237 4.95 -11.46 14.05
CA THR A 237 4.20 -10.62 13.10
C THR A 237 4.89 -10.51 11.76
N HIS A 238 4.07 -10.46 10.70
CA HIS A 238 4.52 -10.47 9.32
C HIS A 238 3.76 -9.41 8.53
N TYR A 239 4.46 -8.37 8.06
CA TYR A 239 3.86 -7.28 7.28
C TYR A 239 4.48 -7.22 5.89
N LEU A 240 3.62 -7.15 4.88
CA LEU A 240 3.98 -7.18 3.47
C LEU A 240 3.92 -5.75 2.94
N SER A 241 4.91 -5.36 2.14
CA SER A 241 4.93 -4.06 1.49
C SER A 241 5.56 -4.16 0.10
N VAL A 242 5.43 -3.10 -0.68
CA VAL A 242 5.98 -3.03 -2.03
C VAL A 242 7.38 -2.45 -1.98
N PHE A 243 8.32 -3.16 -2.58
CA PHE A 243 9.72 -2.75 -2.69
C PHE A 243 10.03 -2.31 -4.13
N ARG A 244 10.35 -1.03 -4.31
CA ARG A 244 10.71 -0.43 -5.61
C ARG A 244 9.71 -0.73 -6.74
N GLY A 245 8.42 -0.64 -6.42
CA GLY A 245 7.31 -0.69 -7.38
C GLY A 245 6.98 -2.06 -7.99
N ASN A 246 7.87 -3.06 -7.89
CA ASN A 246 7.69 -4.35 -8.59
C ASN A 246 8.23 -5.57 -7.82
N ARG A 247 8.62 -5.41 -6.56
CA ARG A 247 9.09 -6.49 -5.68
C ARG A 247 8.35 -6.48 -4.36
N PHE A 248 8.46 -7.56 -3.59
CA PHE A 248 7.97 -7.57 -2.23
C PHE A 248 9.06 -7.21 -1.23
N SER A 249 8.67 -6.53 -0.17
CA SER A 249 9.36 -6.56 1.11
C SER A 249 8.47 -7.21 2.16
N MET A 250 9.09 -7.92 3.10
CA MET A 250 8.42 -8.50 4.26
C MET A 250 9.15 -8.06 5.53
N LEU A 251 8.40 -7.54 6.50
CA LEU A 251 8.86 -7.26 7.86
C LEU A 251 8.41 -8.42 8.73
N GLU A 252 9.36 -9.07 9.37
CA GLU A 252 9.13 -10.07 10.41
C GLU A 252 9.58 -9.48 11.75
N GLN A 253 8.71 -9.53 12.78
CA GLN A 253 9.11 -9.21 14.14
C GLN A 253 8.90 -10.42 15.05
N CYS A 254 9.97 -10.84 15.71
CA CYS A 254 9.90 -11.89 16.73
C CYS A 254 9.22 -11.35 18.00
N TYR A 255 8.22 -12.09 18.49
CA TYR A 255 7.48 -11.72 19.70
C TYR A 255 8.36 -11.65 20.95
N GLY A 256 9.26 -12.63 21.09
CA GLY A 256 10.11 -12.81 22.26
C GLY A 256 11.20 -11.75 22.36
N THR A 257 11.96 -11.55 21.28
CA THR A 257 13.14 -10.67 21.28
C THR A 257 12.84 -9.24 20.84
N LYS A 258 11.67 -8.97 20.24
CA LYS A 258 11.34 -7.72 19.50
C LYS A 258 12.25 -7.46 18.29
N GLU A 259 13.13 -8.38 17.93
CA GLU A 259 14.00 -8.22 16.76
C GLU A 259 13.18 -8.17 15.49
N ILE A 260 13.55 -7.26 14.59
CA ILE A 260 12.91 -7.08 13.30
C ILE A 260 13.89 -7.49 12.20
N GLU A 261 13.47 -8.42 11.36
CA GLU A 261 14.15 -8.79 10.13
C GLU A 261 13.36 -8.31 8.92
N ILE A 262 14.04 -7.67 7.98
CA ILE A 262 13.44 -7.28 6.70
C ILE A 262 13.97 -8.21 5.61
N TRP A 263 13.05 -8.77 4.84
CA TRP A 263 13.31 -9.60 3.67
C TRP A 263 12.81 -8.89 2.41
N VAL A 264 13.49 -9.09 1.29
CA VAL A 264 13.05 -8.59 -0.02
C VAL A 264 13.19 -9.67 -1.07
N THR A 265 12.34 -9.63 -2.10
CA THR A 265 12.53 -10.54 -3.24
C THR A 265 13.67 -10.07 -4.13
N THR A 266 14.38 -11.00 -4.76
CA THR A 266 15.53 -10.68 -5.63
C THR A 266 15.12 -10.23 -7.02
N LYS A 267 14.04 -10.81 -7.55
CA LYS A 267 13.50 -10.55 -8.89
C LYS A 267 12.18 -9.79 -8.82
N LYS A 268 11.87 -9.11 -9.92
CA LYS A 268 10.55 -8.49 -10.14
C LYS A 268 9.47 -9.58 -10.10
N ILE A 269 8.34 -9.27 -9.49
CA ILE A 269 7.19 -10.16 -9.41
C ILE A 269 6.37 -10.01 -10.69
N GLN A 270 6.21 -11.10 -11.43
CA GLN A 270 5.33 -11.18 -12.59
C GLN A 270 4.22 -12.21 -12.38
N ASN A 271 3.24 -12.20 -13.27
CA ASN A 271 2.20 -13.22 -13.31
C ASN A 271 2.81 -14.55 -13.77
N GLY A 272 2.71 -15.61 -12.96
CA GLY A 272 3.28 -16.93 -13.28
C GLY A 272 4.61 -17.24 -12.60
N ASP A 273 5.12 -16.35 -11.72
CA ASP A 273 6.40 -16.53 -11.02
C ASP A 273 6.27 -17.30 -9.68
N GLU A 274 5.16 -18.00 -9.42
CA GLU A 274 4.85 -18.58 -8.10
C GLU A 274 5.99 -19.44 -7.52
N GLU A 275 6.62 -20.26 -8.36
CA GLU A 275 7.69 -21.19 -7.96
C GLU A 275 9.10 -20.55 -7.95
N ASN A 276 9.23 -19.30 -8.42
CA ASN A 276 10.53 -18.64 -8.66
C ASN A 276 10.82 -17.48 -7.68
N VAL A 277 10.00 -17.32 -6.64
CA VAL A 277 10.17 -16.23 -5.66
C VAL A 277 11.33 -16.55 -4.73
N VAL A 278 12.44 -15.86 -4.92
CA VAL A 278 13.62 -15.97 -4.05
C VAL A 278 13.71 -14.75 -3.14
N TRP A 279 13.66 -15.00 -1.85
CA TRP A 279 13.84 -14.01 -0.79
C TRP A 279 15.29 -13.90 -0.35
N VAL A 280 15.72 -12.69 -0.04
CA VAL A 280 17.02 -12.42 0.60
C VAL A 280 16.81 -11.50 1.78
N ARG A 281 17.59 -11.73 2.84
CA ARG A 281 17.60 -10.84 4.00
C ARG A 281 18.15 -9.48 3.57
N PHE A 282 17.34 -8.45 3.74
CA PHE A 282 17.69 -7.08 3.40
C PHE A 282 18.46 -6.42 4.54
N MET A 283 17.92 -6.43 5.75
CA MET A 283 18.59 -5.88 6.93
C MET A 283 17.93 -6.37 8.23
N ASN A 284 18.64 -6.22 9.34
CA ASN A 284 18.08 -6.34 10.68
C ASN A 284 17.91 -4.95 11.26
N VAL A 285 16.78 -4.73 11.94
CA VAL A 285 16.43 -3.46 12.56
C VAL A 285 16.53 -3.62 14.07
N SER A 286 17.45 -2.87 14.67
CA SER A 286 17.71 -2.87 16.12
C SER A 286 17.44 -1.49 16.68
N ILE A 287 16.16 -1.16 16.87
CA ILE A 287 15.73 0.06 17.54
C ILE A 287 14.98 -0.36 18.81
N PRO A 288 15.60 -0.25 20.00
CA PRO A 288 15.00 -0.74 21.25
C PRO A 288 13.64 -0.11 21.58
N GLU A 289 13.39 1.10 21.07
CA GLU A 289 12.17 1.88 21.27
C GLU A 289 10.98 1.41 20.41
N ILE A 290 11.20 0.53 19.43
CA ILE A 290 10.10 0.01 18.61
C ILE A 290 9.21 -0.88 19.49
N PRO A 291 7.89 -0.63 19.53
CA PRO A 291 6.96 -1.46 20.27
C PRO A 291 6.82 -2.85 19.64
N ARG A 292 6.16 -3.76 20.36
CA ARG A 292 5.63 -4.96 19.70
C ARG A 292 4.57 -4.54 18.69
N LEU A 293 4.71 -5.02 17.46
CA LEU A 293 3.79 -4.76 16.36
C LEU A 293 2.58 -5.71 16.40
N PHE A 294 2.54 -6.64 17.36
CA PHE A 294 1.47 -7.61 17.54
C PHE A 294 0.08 -6.97 17.60
N HIS A 295 -0.81 -7.44 16.72
CA HIS A 295 -2.23 -7.08 16.55
C HIS A 295 -2.68 -5.94 17.47
N GLN A 296 -2.29 -4.72 17.09
CA GLN A 296 -2.86 -3.52 17.70
C GLN A 296 -4.36 -3.57 17.41
N SER A 297 -5.16 -3.63 18.48
CA SER A 297 -6.62 -3.72 18.40
C SER A 297 -7.17 -2.71 17.38
N PHE A 298 -8.18 -3.11 16.61
CA PHE A 298 -8.85 -2.28 15.57
C PHE A 298 -8.07 -2.04 14.27
N GLY A 299 -7.47 -3.07 13.66
CA GLY A 299 -7.03 -3.01 12.25
C GLY A 299 -5.89 -2.03 11.96
N ARG A 300 -5.08 -1.68 12.96
CA ARG A 300 -3.98 -0.72 12.84
C ARG A 300 -2.67 -1.45 12.58
N CYS A 301 -2.48 -1.91 11.34
CA CYS A 301 -1.19 -2.47 10.93
C CYS A 301 -0.13 -1.38 10.84
N PRO A 302 1.12 -1.63 11.29
CA PRO A 302 2.25 -0.77 10.98
C PRO A 302 2.36 -0.57 9.46
N SER A 303 2.73 0.64 9.07
CA SER A 303 3.05 0.98 7.69
C SER A 303 4.55 1.17 7.60
N TYR A 304 5.20 0.49 6.67
CA TYR A 304 6.65 0.60 6.53
C TYR A 304 7.06 0.54 5.05
N PHE A 305 8.24 1.10 4.79
CA PHE A 305 8.97 0.89 3.56
C PHE A 305 10.46 0.77 3.81
N VAL A 306 11.14 0.17 2.85
CA VAL A 306 12.59 0.10 2.80
C VAL A 306 13.10 0.58 1.46
N ASP A 307 14.29 1.16 1.47
CA ASP A 307 14.97 1.62 0.28
C ASP A 307 16.48 1.37 0.37
N TYR A 308 17.15 1.34 -0.77
CA TYR A 308 18.60 1.22 -0.89
C TYR A 308 19.23 2.20 -1.88
N MET A 309 18.47 3.14 -2.50
CA MET A 309 19.02 4.08 -3.48
C MET A 309 20.30 4.78 -3.01
N TYR A 310 20.34 5.18 -1.73
CA TYR A 310 21.46 5.90 -1.11
C TYR A 310 21.95 5.22 0.17
N GLY A 311 21.88 3.88 0.20
CA GLY A 311 22.13 3.04 1.36
C GLY A 311 20.85 2.43 1.95
N LYS A 312 21.00 1.30 2.65
CA LYS A 312 19.87 0.59 3.27
C LYS A 312 19.20 1.49 4.29
N SER A 313 17.92 1.72 4.07
CA SER A 313 17.07 2.59 4.86
C SER A 313 15.79 1.85 5.23
N PHE A 314 15.30 2.10 6.43
CA PHE A 314 14.05 1.55 6.95
C PHE A 314 13.24 2.67 7.60
N VAL A 315 11.96 2.73 7.25
CA VAL A 315 11.03 3.69 7.83
C VAL A 315 9.77 2.97 8.25
N LEU A 316 9.35 3.19 9.49
CA LEU A 316 8.19 2.56 10.11
C LEU A 316 7.31 3.63 10.74
N CYS A 317 6.04 3.66 10.38
CA CYS A 317 5.00 4.36 11.11
C CYS A 317 4.17 3.35 11.90
N CYS A 318 4.08 3.55 13.20
CA CYS A 318 3.23 2.76 14.09
C CYS A 318 2.86 3.53 15.36
N THR A 319 1.93 2.98 16.12
CA THR A 319 1.63 3.47 17.46
C THR A 319 2.67 2.95 18.46
N ASP A 320 3.25 3.85 19.26
CA ASP A 320 4.22 3.50 20.31
C ASP A 320 3.57 2.92 21.59
N GLU A 321 4.39 2.55 22.58
CA GLU A 321 3.92 1.95 23.84
C GLU A 321 2.98 2.88 24.66
N ASN A 322 3.03 4.19 24.42
CA ASN A 322 2.15 5.19 25.06
C ASN A 322 0.88 5.46 24.22
N ARG A 323 0.62 4.66 23.19
CA ARG A 323 -0.46 4.86 22.22
C ARG A 323 -0.31 6.17 21.42
N GLN A 324 0.92 6.66 21.22
CA GLN A 324 1.19 7.86 20.42
C GLN A 324 1.74 7.47 19.05
N GLY A 325 1.33 8.20 18.02
CA GLY A 325 1.89 8.01 16.68
C GLY A 325 3.36 8.34 16.62
N SER A 326 4.15 7.42 16.09
CA SER A 326 5.60 7.60 15.95
C SER A 326 6.08 7.11 14.60
N ILE A 327 7.07 7.82 14.05
CA ILE A 327 7.83 7.40 12.88
C ILE A 327 9.25 7.07 13.34
N TYR A 328 9.69 5.86 13.02
CA TYR A 328 11.04 5.37 13.25
C TYR A 328 11.77 5.38 11.91
N ILE A 329 12.89 6.08 11.85
CA ILE A 329 13.75 6.13 10.67
C ILE A 329 15.09 5.50 11.05
N LEU A 330 15.60 4.61 10.20
CA LEU A 330 16.91 3.98 10.34
C LEU A 330 17.64 4.09 9.01
N ARG A 331 18.85 4.65 9.00
CA ARG A 331 19.72 4.71 7.83
C ARG A 331 21.18 4.81 8.25
N GLY A 332 22.05 4.03 7.61
CA GLY A 332 23.51 4.14 7.82
C GLY A 332 23.96 3.94 9.26
N GLY A 333 23.23 3.16 10.06
CA GLY A 333 23.50 2.94 11.49
C GLY A 333 22.93 4.01 12.43
N PHE A 334 22.41 5.12 11.89
CA PHE A 334 21.71 6.14 12.66
C PHE A 334 20.22 5.83 12.70
N SER A 335 19.62 5.98 13.88
CA SER A 335 18.18 5.86 14.07
C SER A 335 17.60 7.13 14.69
N ARG A 336 16.35 7.41 14.36
CA ARG A 336 15.58 8.50 14.98
C ARG A 336 14.14 8.07 15.15
N LYS A 337 13.62 8.26 16.36
CA LYS A 337 12.18 8.26 16.65
C LYS A 337 11.66 9.69 16.57
N ILE A 338 10.59 9.90 15.82
CA ILE A 338 9.90 11.19 15.73
C ILE A 338 8.46 10.97 16.15
N LYS A 339 8.03 11.71 17.17
CA LYS A 339 6.64 11.70 17.63
C LYS A 339 5.77 12.58 16.74
N ILE A 340 4.54 12.15 16.52
CA ILE A 340 3.55 12.91 15.78
C ILE A 340 2.65 13.61 16.81
N ASP A 341 3.08 14.78 17.27
CA ASP A 341 2.47 15.49 18.42
C ASP A 341 1.07 16.05 18.14
N SER A 342 0.63 16.09 16.88
CA SER A 342 -0.63 16.73 16.48
C SER A 342 -1.87 15.84 16.60
N MET A 343 -1.75 14.59 17.08
CA MET A 343 -2.82 13.58 16.95
C MET A 343 -3.40 13.16 18.30
N GLY A 344 -4.68 12.78 18.28
CA GLY A 344 -5.30 12.05 19.39
C GLY A 344 -4.71 10.64 19.57
N VAL A 345 -5.18 9.93 20.60
CA VAL A 345 -4.77 8.54 20.92
C VAL A 345 -5.13 7.54 19.82
N ASP A 346 -6.02 7.93 18.90
CA ASP A 346 -6.57 7.12 17.83
C ASP A 346 -6.35 7.77 16.46
N PHE A 347 -5.27 7.40 15.76
CA PHE A 347 -5.01 7.82 14.39
C PHE A 347 -4.79 6.59 13.49
N ASN A 348 -5.19 6.71 12.21
CA ASN A 348 -4.96 5.68 11.20
C ASN A 348 -3.87 6.17 10.24
N HIS A 349 -2.99 5.27 9.81
CA HIS A 349 -1.88 5.62 8.93
C HIS A 349 -1.68 4.59 7.83
N PHE A 350 -1.30 5.06 6.64
CA PHE A 350 -1.10 4.20 5.47
C PHE A 350 0.10 4.66 4.66
N ILE A 351 0.80 3.69 4.08
CA ILE A 351 1.79 3.98 3.05
C ILE A 351 1.09 4.39 1.74
N TYR A 352 1.63 5.42 1.11
CA TYR A 352 1.13 5.98 -0.14
C TYR A 352 2.30 6.32 -1.04
N VAL A 353 2.22 5.95 -2.31
CA VAL A 353 3.17 6.41 -3.33
C VAL A 353 2.44 7.40 -4.24
N PRO A 354 2.85 8.68 -4.28
CA PRO A 354 2.16 9.69 -5.05
C PRO A 354 2.21 9.43 -6.55
N SER A 355 1.09 9.64 -7.23
CA SER A 355 0.98 9.41 -8.66
C SER A 355 -0.16 10.19 -9.31
N PHE A 356 0.00 10.44 -10.61
CA PHE A 356 -0.93 11.14 -11.47
C PHE A 356 -2.07 10.25 -11.99
N THR A 357 -2.16 9.00 -11.51
CA THR A 357 -3.25 8.07 -11.85
C THR A 357 -4.61 8.73 -11.63
N PRO A 358 -5.45 8.84 -12.68
CA PRO A 358 -6.77 9.44 -12.55
C PRO A 358 -7.67 8.56 -11.69
N ILE A 359 -8.68 9.18 -11.08
CA ILE A 359 -9.74 8.43 -10.42
C ILE A 359 -10.53 7.64 -11.46
N PRO A 360 -10.74 6.33 -11.24
CA PRO A 360 -11.43 5.46 -12.19
C PRO A 360 -12.94 5.69 -12.23
#